data_AF-A0A942QUC1-F1
#
_entry.id   AF-A0A942QUC1-F1
#
_cell.length_a   1.000
_cell.length_b   1.000
_cell.length_c   1.000
_cell.angle_alpha   90.00
_cell.angle_beta   90.00
_cell.angle_gamma   90.00
#
_symmetry.space_group_name_H-M   'P 1'
#
loop_
_entity.id
_entity.type
_entity.pdbx_description
1 polymer ?
#
loop_
_entity_poly.entity_id
_entity_poly.type
_entity_poly.pdbx_seq_one_letter_code
_entity_poly.pdbx_strand_id
1 'polypeptide(L)'
;PIGGHNALEALGSGKPVLFGPHTAHFATLYADVQRMVAGQPVANAQALFDTASNWLAQPERLQQMADAAARFCASNQGACPRTAQALHAWLPPEPASDVRSATRDAHDIWFDPDCFDTLEARAFTPAHWAGGHALQTGSGRGQVHRIEHAGRQFLLRHYHRGGLMARLSRDAFWGTTPHNSRAMREFTLLRQLRAWELPVPRPAAAHQHRSGLFYRADIVVEWIPGTRNVVQLLTQRALLQQEYAALGRAIRRLHEREVFHSDLNCHNLLLDGTGQAWVVDFDKCGFRPAGRWQQGNLERLLRSFRKEASKNAVFHWQEADWTHLLAGYAEAPA
;
A
#
# COMPACT_ATOMS: atom_id res chain seq x y z
N PRO A 1 24.63 -7.15 -29.29
CA PRO A 1 23.92 -5.85 -29.42
C PRO A 1 22.55 -5.88 -28.74
N ILE A 2 22.25 -4.91 -27.87
CA ILE A 2 21.09 -4.91 -26.96
C ILE A 2 19.82 -4.24 -27.54
N GLY A 3 19.52 -4.43 -28.83
CA GLY A 3 18.19 -4.09 -29.37
C GLY A 3 17.88 -2.62 -29.71
N GLY A 4 18.86 -1.73 -29.68
CA GLY A 4 18.75 -0.34 -30.16
C GLY A 4 18.29 0.67 -29.10
N HIS A 5 18.49 1.97 -29.35
CA HIS A 5 18.07 3.07 -28.46
C HIS A 5 16.77 3.70 -28.92
N ASN A 6 16.07 4.39 -28.01
CA ASN A 6 14.87 5.15 -28.34
C ASN A 6 15.22 6.41 -29.14
N ALA A 7 14.62 6.60 -30.31
CA ALA A 7 14.88 7.75 -31.19
C ALA A 7 14.03 9.00 -30.88
N LEU A 8 13.07 8.91 -29.94
CA LEU A 8 12.08 9.98 -29.71
C LEU A 8 12.68 11.33 -29.31
N GLU A 9 13.79 11.36 -28.58
CA GLU A 9 14.44 12.62 -28.18
C GLU A 9 15.05 13.36 -29.38
N ALA A 10 15.73 12.62 -30.26
CA ALA A 10 16.29 13.17 -31.49
C ALA A 10 15.17 13.68 -32.42
N LEU A 11 14.14 12.86 -32.62
CA LEU A 11 12.99 13.22 -33.45
C LEU A 11 12.22 14.43 -32.89
N GLY A 12 12.05 14.49 -31.56
CA GLY A 12 11.40 15.60 -30.87
C GLY A 12 12.17 16.91 -30.97
N SER A 13 13.48 16.83 -31.20
CA SER A 13 14.35 17.98 -31.50
C SER A 13 14.37 18.34 -32.99
N GLY A 14 13.51 17.73 -33.81
CA GLY A 14 13.50 17.92 -35.27
C GLY A 14 14.71 17.32 -35.97
N LYS A 15 15.39 16.34 -35.37
CA LYS A 15 16.59 15.72 -35.96
C LYS A 15 16.24 14.36 -36.56
N PRO A 16 16.38 14.20 -37.89
CA PRO A 16 16.24 12.90 -38.52
C PRO A 16 17.32 11.92 -38.03
N VAL A 17 17.00 10.63 -38.00
CA VAL A 17 17.90 9.62 -37.42
C VAL A 17 18.39 8.58 -38.43
N LEU A 18 19.68 8.26 -38.39
CA LEU A 18 20.26 7.07 -39.01
C LEU A 18 20.43 6.00 -37.94
N PHE A 19 20.03 4.77 -38.25
CA PHE A 19 20.04 3.69 -37.25
C PHE A 19 20.44 2.34 -37.84
N GLY A 20 21.10 1.53 -37.03
CA GLY A 20 21.56 0.19 -37.41
C GLY A 20 20.44 -0.85 -37.46
N PRO A 21 20.75 -2.10 -37.86
CA PRO A 21 19.77 -3.17 -38.02
C PRO A 21 19.18 -3.71 -36.69
N HIS A 22 19.75 -3.33 -35.54
CA HIS A 22 19.34 -3.85 -34.24
C HIS A 22 18.38 -2.88 -33.54
N THR A 23 17.10 -2.90 -33.93
CA THR A 23 16.03 -2.02 -33.38
C THR A 23 14.91 -2.76 -32.65
N ALA A 24 15.12 -4.05 -32.32
CA ALA A 24 14.09 -4.95 -31.82
C ALA A 24 13.30 -4.43 -30.59
N HIS A 25 13.93 -3.66 -29.69
CA HIS A 25 13.25 -3.10 -28.51
C HIS A 25 12.25 -1.98 -28.85
N PHE A 26 12.37 -1.41 -30.05
CA PHE A 26 11.57 -0.28 -30.53
C PHE A 26 11.08 -0.54 -31.96
N ALA A 27 10.79 -1.79 -32.31
CA ALA A 27 10.49 -2.19 -33.70
C ALA A 27 9.36 -1.36 -34.33
N THR A 28 8.27 -1.14 -33.58
CA THR A 28 7.13 -0.32 -34.04
C THR A 28 7.54 1.13 -34.29
N LEU A 29 8.28 1.74 -33.36
CA LEU A 29 8.80 3.11 -33.49
C LEU A 29 9.65 3.26 -34.76
N TYR A 30 10.61 2.34 -34.97
CA TYR A 30 11.50 2.43 -36.14
C TYR A 30 10.78 2.12 -37.47
N ALA A 31 9.75 1.28 -37.45
CA ALA A 31 8.90 1.07 -38.62
C ALA A 31 8.07 2.33 -38.96
N ASP A 32 7.60 3.07 -37.95
CA ASP A 32 6.91 4.35 -38.16
C ASP A 32 7.90 5.41 -38.69
N VAL A 33 9.08 5.55 -38.09
CA VAL A 33 10.14 6.48 -38.50
C VAL A 33 10.50 6.33 -39.98
N GLN A 34 10.60 5.09 -40.48
CA GLN A 34 10.83 4.82 -41.90
C GLN A 34 9.64 5.23 -42.77
N ARG A 35 8.41 4.86 -42.37
CA ARG A 35 7.19 5.18 -43.11
C ARG A 35 6.98 6.69 -43.30
N MET A 36 7.39 7.51 -42.33
CA MET A 36 7.25 8.96 -42.42
C MET A 36 8.49 9.67 -42.94
N VAL A 37 9.52 8.94 -43.37
CA VAL A 37 10.76 9.52 -43.89
C VAL A 37 11.47 10.42 -42.85
N ALA A 38 11.33 10.10 -41.56
CA ALA A 38 12.00 10.81 -40.45
C ALA A 38 13.35 10.16 -40.08
N GLY A 39 13.71 9.05 -40.73
CA GLY A 39 14.97 8.35 -40.52
C GLY A 39 15.17 7.21 -41.50
N GLN A 40 16.39 6.70 -41.57
CA GLN A 40 16.79 5.67 -42.53
C GLN A 40 17.67 4.60 -41.89
N PRO A 41 17.44 3.31 -42.18
CA PRO A 41 18.30 2.24 -41.70
C PRO A 41 19.64 2.23 -42.46
N VAL A 42 20.72 1.89 -41.77
CA VAL A 42 22.06 1.70 -42.35
C VAL A 42 22.65 0.38 -41.91
N ALA A 43 23.31 -0.33 -42.82
CA ALA A 43 23.80 -1.68 -42.56
C ALA A 43 25.15 -1.70 -41.81
N ASN A 44 25.99 -0.68 -42.01
CA ASN A 44 27.36 -0.62 -41.48
C ASN A 44 27.87 0.83 -41.41
N ALA A 45 29.09 1.01 -40.89
CA ALA A 45 29.71 2.32 -40.70
C ALA A 45 29.96 3.09 -42.01
N GLN A 46 30.29 2.39 -43.11
CA GLN A 46 30.47 3.03 -44.41
C GLN A 46 29.14 3.60 -44.92
N ALA A 47 28.08 2.80 -44.89
CA ALA A 47 26.74 3.23 -45.28
C ALA A 47 26.23 4.40 -44.42
N LEU A 48 26.58 4.43 -43.13
CA LEU A 48 26.29 5.57 -42.25
C LEU A 48 26.97 6.85 -42.75
N PHE A 49 28.28 6.78 -43.03
CA PHE A 49 29.06 7.92 -43.49
C PHE A 49 28.57 8.44 -44.85
N ASP A 50 28.32 7.55 -45.80
CA ASP A 50 27.86 7.92 -47.15
C ASP A 50 26.47 8.56 -47.10
N THR A 51 25.55 7.98 -46.32
CA THR A 51 24.18 8.50 -46.17
C THR A 51 24.17 9.86 -45.48
N ALA A 52 24.94 10.01 -44.39
CA ALA A 52 25.06 11.28 -43.68
C ALA A 52 25.66 12.38 -44.58
N SER A 53 26.72 12.07 -45.33
CA SER A 53 27.35 13.01 -46.26
C SER A 53 26.38 13.47 -47.35
N ASN A 54 25.58 12.54 -47.90
CA ASN A 54 24.56 12.86 -48.90
C ASN A 54 23.43 13.73 -48.32
N TRP A 55 22.96 13.46 -47.09
CA TRP A 55 21.97 14.29 -46.43
C TRP A 55 22.46 15.72 -46.19
N LEU A 56 23.71 15.86 -45.73
CA LEU A 56 24.33 17.18 -45.49
C LEU A 56 24.53 17.98 -46.78
N ALA A 57 24.73 17.30 -47.92
CA ALA A 57 24.80 17.94 -49.24
C ALA A 57 23.42 18.36 -49.79
N GLN A 58 22.31 17.97 -49.15
CA GLN A 58 20.93 18.27 -49.59
C GLN A 58 20.10 18.94 -48.48
N PRO A 59 20.33 20.24 -48.21
CA PRO A 59 19.71 20.93 -47.08
C PRO A 59 18.18 20.91 -47.09
N GLU A 60 17.56 21.07 -48.28
CA GLU A 60 16.10 21.05 -48.43
C GLU A 60 15.50 19.70 -48.02
N ARG A 61 16.15 18.61 -48.43
CA ARG A 61 15.72 17.25 -48.07
C ARG A 61 15.87 17.03 -46.58
N LEU A 62 16.97 17.47 -45.98
CA LEU A 62 17.20 17.35 -44.54
C LEU A 62 16.14 18.13 -43.74
N GLN A 63 15.73 19.32 -44.22
CA GLN A 63 14.65 20.10 -43.62
C GLN A 63 13.29 19.39 -43.72
N GLN A 64 12.96 18.79 -44.87
CA GLN A 64 11.72 18.02 -45.01
C GLN A 64 11.65 16.84 -44.03
N MET A 65 12.78 16.17 -43.82
CA MET A 65 12.89 15.07 -42.86
C MET A 65 12.78 15.57 -41.41
N ALA A 66 13.34 16.74 -41.10
CA ALA A 66 13.21 17.40 -39.81
C ALA A 66 11.74 17.76 -39.51
N ASP A 67 11.03 18.31 -40.48
CA ASP A 67 9.60 18.62 -40.35
C ASP A 67 8.76 17.35 -40.17
N ALA A 68 9.12 16.26 -40.85
CA ALA A 68 8.47 14.97 -40.67
C ALA A 68 8.69 14.39 -39.26
N ALA A 69 9.92 14.50 -38.73
CA ALA A 69 10.24 14.11 -37.37
C ALA A 69 9.44 14.91 -36.33
N ALA A 70 9.35 16.24 -36.50
CA ALA A 70 8.57 17.11 -35.62
C ALA A 70 7.07 16.77 -35.66
N ARG A 71 6.48 16.55 -36.84
CA ARG A 71 5.07 16.14 -36.99
C ARG A 71 4.78 14.81 -36.30
N PHE A 72 5.68 13.84 -36.40
CA PHE A 72 5.53 12.54 -35.75
C PHE A 72 5.51 12.66 -34.22
N CYS A 73 6.42 13.45 -33.65
CA CYS A 73 6.44 13.67 -32.21
C CYS A 73 5.19 14.41 -31.76
N ALA A 74 4.73 15.41 -32.50
CA ALA A 74 3.48 16.12 -32.19
C ALA A 74 2.25 15.21 -32.22
N SER A 75 2.14 14.30 -33.21
CA SER A 75 1.00 13.38 -33.32
C SER A 75 0.98 12.27 -32.25
N ASN A 76 2.14 11.97 -31.64
CA ASN A 76 2.28 10.98 -30.58
C ASN A 76 2.39 11.58 -29.17
N GLN A 77 2.31 12.91 -29.04
CA GLN A 77 2.21 13.56 -27.74
C GLN A 77 0.87 13.24 -27.04
N GLY A 78 0.84 13.45 -25.72
CA GLY A 78 -0.38 13.26 -24.94
C GLY A 78 -0.79 11.81 -24.67
N ALA A 79 0.09 10.82 -24.91
CA ALA A 79 -0.19 9.43 -24.53
C ALA A 79 -0.40 9.27 -23.01
N CYS A 80 0.45 9.90 -22.20
CA CYS A 80 0.34 9.86 -20.74
C CYS A 80 -1.00 10.40 -20.21
N PRO A 81 -1.47 11.62 -20.54
CA PRO A 81 -2.77 12.10 -20.09
C PRO A 81 -3.95 11.27 -20.62
N ARG A 82 -3.87 10.74 -21.86
CA ARG A 82 -4.89 9.84 -22.41
C ARG A 82 -4.96 8.52 -21.64
N THR A 83 -3.82 7.93 -21.29
CA THR A 83 -3.75 6.73 -20.46
C THR A 83 -4.30 7.01 -19.06
N ALA A 84 -3.94 8.14 -18.44
CA ALA A 84 -4.47 8.52 -17.14
C ALA A 84 -6.00 8.69 -17.16
N GLN A 85 -6.54 9.33 -18.20
CA GLN A 85 -7.98 9.48 -18.39
C GLN A 85 -8.68 8.14 -18.61
N ALA A 86 -8.10 7.21 -19.38
CA ALA A 86 -8.63 5.88 -19.57
C ALA A 86 -8.63 5.05 -18.27
N LEU A 87 -7.62 5.24 -17.42
CA LEU A 87 -7.53 4.60 -16.11
C LEU A 87 -8.56 5.15 -15.12
N HIS A 88 -9.05 6.39 -15.30
CA HIS A 88 -10.00 7.01 -14.40
C HIS A 88 -11.30 6.21 -14.25
N ALA A 89 -11.75 5.53 -15.31
CA ALA A 89 -12.91 4.65 -15.27
C ALA A 89 -12.73 3.40 -14.37
N TRP A 90 -11.50 3.11 -13.96
CA TRP A 90 -11.13 1.96 -13.13
C TRP A 90 -10.71 2.37 -11.71
N LEU A 91 -10.65 3.68 -11.42
CA LEU A 91 -10.34 4.18 -10.09
C LEU A 91 -11.62 4.22 -9.24
N PRO A 92 -11.54 3.97 -7.91
CA PRO A 92 -12.69 4.02 -7.02
C PRO A 92 -13.33 5.43 -6.99
N PRO A 93 -14.66 5.51 -6.76
CA PRO A 93 -15.46 6.74 -6.93
C PRO A 93 -15.14 7.84 -5.91
N GLU A 94 -14.60 7.49 -4.75
CA GLU A 94 -14.05 8.48 -3.82
C GLU A 94 -12.55 8.26 -3.63
N PRO A 95 -11.71 9.25 -3.94
CA PRO A 95 -10.32 9.20 -3.50
C PRO A 95 -10.33 9.20 -1.98
N ALA A 96 -9.65 8.22 -1.37
CA ALA A 96 -9.26 8.37 0.04
C ALA A 96 -8.60 9.75 0.20
N SER A 97 -8.94 10.50 1.25
CA SER A 97 -8.44 11.87 1.54
C SER A 97 -6.96 12.03 1.18
N ASP A 98 -6.58 13.10 0.47
CA ASP A 98 -5.21 13.28 -0.05
C ASP A 98 -4.13 12.90 0.97
N VAL A 99 -3.05 12.22 0.57
CA VAL A 99 -1.93 11.97 1.49
C VAL A 99 -0.98 13.15 1.43
N ARG A 100 -0.78 13.82 2.56
CA ARG A 100 0.35 14.73 2.69
C ARG A 100 1.60 13.93 3.04
N SER A 101 2.70 14.25 2.38
CA SER A 101 3.99 13.65 2.67
C SER A 101 5.04 14.71 2.94
N ALA A 102 5.93 14.42 3.87
CA ALA A 102 7.08 15.25 4.18
C ALA A 102 8.31 14.36 4.31
N THR A 103 9.38 14.72 3.61
CA THR A 103 10.70 14.11 3.78
C THR A 103 11.67 15.18 4.26
N ARG A 104 12.27 14.95 5.43
CA ARG A 104 13.32 15.81 6.01
C ARG A 104 14.39 14.92 6.62
N ASP A 105 15.64 15.16 6.24
CA ASP A 105 16.79 14.33 6.63
C ASP A 105 16.52 12.84 6.34
N ALA A 106 16.60 12.01 7.39
CA ALA A 106 16.37 10.58 7.29
C ALA A 106 14.92 10.16 7.60
N HIS A 107 13.99 11.11 7.71
CA HIS A 107 12.60 10.87 8.06
C HIS A 107 11.68 11.03 6.85
N ASP A 108 10.86 10.02 6.57
CA ASP A 108 9.70 10.14 5.68
C ASP A 108 8.43 10.00 6.50
N ILE A 109 7.49 10.91 6.32
CA ILE A 109 6.22 10.96 7.04
C ILE A 109 5.10 11.07 6.02
N TRP A 110 4.10 10.19 6.13
CA TRP A 110 2.82 10.27 5.42
C TRP A 110 1.71 10.49 6.44
N PHE A 111 0.77 11.39 6.15
CA PHE A 111 -0.35 11.64 7.04
C PHE A 111 -1.62 12.06 6.29
N ASP A 112 -2.74 11.78 6.93
CA ASP A 112 -4.06 12.19 6.49
C ASP A 112 -4.33 13.64 6.96
N PRO A 113 -4.55 14.59 6.04
CA PRO A 113 -4.73 16.01 6.35
C PRO A 113 -5.99 16.28 7.17
N ASP A 114 -6.98 15.38 7.15
CA ASP A 114 -8.14 15.49 8.03
C ASP A 114 -7.80 15.11 9.48
N CYS A 115 -6.69 14.40 9.70
CA CYS A 115 -6.21 14.02 11.03
C CYS A 115 -5.18 15.02 11.58
N PHE A 116 -4.30 15.53 10.72
CA PHE A 116 -3.21 16.43 11.09
C PHE A 116 -2.98 17.49 10.00
N ASP A 117 -2.88 18.77 10.37
CA ASP A 117 -2.52 19.83 9.41
C ASP A 117 -1.06 19.72 8.95
N THR A 118 -0.17 19.49 9.92
CA THR A 118 1.28 19.30 9.75
C THR A 118 1.77 18.26 10.74
N LEU A 119 2.80 17.51 10.36
CA LEU A 119 3.37 16.48 11.23
C LEU A 119 4.90 16.44 11.07
N GLU A 120 5.60 16.40 12.19
CA GLU A 120 7.07 16.33 12.26
C GLU A 120 7.52 15.04 12.93
N ALA A 121 8.78 14.65 12.77
CA ALA A 121 9.30 13.38 13.29
C ALA A 121 9.09 13.20 14.80
N ARG A 122 9.16 14.28 15.59
CA ARG A 122 8.89 14.27 17.04
C ARG A 122 7.47 13.82 17.40
N ALA A 123 6.50 13.95 16.49
CA ALA A 123 5.14 13.46 16.69
C ALA A 123 5.06 11.94 16.81
N PHE A 124 6.08 11.22 16.34
CA PHE A 124 6.21 9.77 16.50
C PHE A 124 7.00 9.40 17.74
N THR A 125 7.05 10.26 18.75
CA THR A 125 7.57 9.95 20.08
C THR A 125 6.47 10.19 21.12
N PRO A 126 6.13 9.21 21.98
CA PRO A 126 5.05 9.37 22.95
C PRO A 126 5.21 10.60 23.86
N ALA A 127 6.44 10.95 24.22
CA ALA A 127 6.76 12.11 25.07
C ALA A 127 6.41 13.48 24.45
N HIS A 128 6.18 13.54 23.13
CA HIS A 128 5.75 14.77 22.46
C HIS A 128 4.30 15.14 22.78
N TRP A 129 3.47 14.15 23.12
CA TRP A 129 2.04 14.34 23.33
C TRP A 129 1.73 14.55 24.82
N ALA A 130 1.13 15.68 25.14
CA ALA A 130 0.56 15.90 26.47
C ALA A 130 -0.55 14.85 26.72
N GLY A 131 -0.43 14.05 27.78
CA GLY A 131 -1.38 12.96 28.05
C GLY A 131 -1.11 11.65 27.29
N GLY A 132 0.09 11.47 26.72
CA GLY A 132 0.51 10.19 26.15
C GLY A 132 0.54 9.08 27.21
N HIS A 133 -0.39 8.13 27.13
CA HIS A 133 -0.46 7.01 28.08
C HIS A 133 -0.14 5.70 27.38
N ALA A 134 0.81 4.94 27.92
CA ALA A 134 1.10 3.58 27.46
C ALA A 134 -0.12 2.69 27.76
N LEU A 135 -0.61 1.98 26.73
CA LEU A 135 -1.67 0.99 26.88
C LEU A 135 -1.03 -0.39 27.03
N GLN A 136 -1.50 -1.16 28.01
CA GLN A 136 -1.23 -2.60 28.03
C GLN A 136 -2.03 -3.27 26.92
N THR A 137 -1.40 -3.51 25.77
CA THR A 137 -1.95 -4.39 24.75
C THR A 137 -1.59 -5.83 25.12
N GLY A 138 -2.59 -6.68 25.39
CA GLY A 138 -2.43 -8.06 25.86
C GLY A 138 -1.66 -9.04 24.95
N SER A 139 -1.01 -8.56 23.89
CA SER A 139 -0.31 -9.35 22.87
C SER A 139 1.24 -9.31 22.98
N GLY A 140 1.82 -8.49 23.87
CA GLY A 140 3.26 -8.53 24.17
C GLY A 140 4.21 -8.17 23.01
N ARG A 141 3.70 -7.62 21.90
CA ARG A 141 4.48 -7.23 20.71
C ARG A 141 4.35 -5.73 20.43
N GLY A 142 5.15 -4.95 21.14
CA GLY A 142 5.29 -3.50 20.99
C GLY A 142 4.41 -2.69 21.93
N GLN A 143 4.94 -1.57 22.42
CA GLN A 143 4.17 -0.63 23.23
C GLN A 143 3.28 0.19 22.29
N VAL A 144 1.98 0.18 22.56
CA VAL A 144 1.01 1.06 21.90
C VAL A 144 0.71 2.20 22.87
N HIS A 145 0.80 3.43 22.40
CA HIS A 145 0.55 4.63 23.19
C HIS A 145 -0.72 5.31 22.69
N ARG A 146 -1.64 5.62 23.61
CA ARG A 146 -2.75 6.51 23.28
C ARG A 146 -2.24 7.94 23.29
N ILE A 147 -2.51 8.67 22.22
CA ILE A 147 -2.19 10.09 22.06
C ILE A 147 -3.47 10.87 21.74
N GLU A 148 -3.47 12.16 22.02
CA GLU A 148 -4.61 13.04 21.77
C GLU A 148 -4.18 14.25 20.95
N HIS A 149 -4.97 14.59 19.94
CA HIS A 149 -4.74 15.74 19.07
C HIS A 149 -6.08 16.33 18.61
N ALA A 150 -6.25 17.64 18.76
CA ALA A 150 -7.44 18.36 18.30
C ALA A 150 -8.79 17.72 18.75
N GLY A 151 -8.85 17.22 20.00
CA GLY A 151 -10.04 16.55 20.55
C GLY A 151 -10.31 15.13 20.03
N ARG A 152 -9.42 14.59 19.20
CA ARG A 152 -9.45 13.21 18.69
C ARG A 152 -8.38 12.36 19.36
N GLN A 153 -8.66 11.08 19.51
CA GLN A 153 -7.74 10.12 20.12
C GLN A 153 -7.14 9.20 19.05
N PHE A 154 -5.86 8.89 19.20
CA PHE A 154 -5.13 8.01 18.29
C PHE A 154 -4.28 7.01 19.06
N LEU A 155 -3.90 5.94 18.37
CA LEU A 155 -2.94 4.94 18.82
C LEU A 155 -1.65 5.07 18.02
N LEU A 156 -0.57 5.40 18.71
CA LEU A 156 0.80 5.37 18.18
C LEU A 156 1.42 4.01 18.48
N ARG A 157 1.88 3.31 17.45
CA ARG A 157 2.57 2.02 17.55
C ARG A 157 3.94 2.08 16.89
N HIS A 158 4.94 1.61 17.63
CA HIS A 158 6.30 1.39 17.15
C HIS A 158 6.45 -0.04 16.62
N TYR A 159 6.91 -0.23 15.39
CA TYR A 159 7.19 -1.57 14.88
C TYR A 159 8.54 -2.09 15.38
N HIS A 160 8.51 -3.09 16.26
CA HIS A 160 9.71 -3.85 16.61
C HIS A 160 9.91 -5.06 15.70
N ARG A 161 11.17 -5.48 15.49
CA ARG A 161 11.52 -6.72 14.78
C ARG A 161 11.24 -7.93 15.69
N GLY A 162 10.46 -8.90 15.20
CA GLY A 162 10.26 -10.20 15.87
C GLY A 162 11.10 -11.33 15.25
N GLY A 163 11.47 -12.34 16.06
CA GLY A 163 12.19 -13.57 15.64
C GLY A 163 13.62 -13.69 16.19
N LEU A 164 14.33 -14.79 15.86
CA LEU A 164 15.68 -15.13 16.35
C LEU A 164 16.75 -14.03 16.16
N MET A 165 16.49 -13.04 15.32
CA MET A 165 17.35 -11.87 15.08
C MET A 165 17.17 -10.71 16.08
N ALA A 166 16.23 -10.82 17.04
CA ALA A 166 16.03 -9.85 18.12
C ALA A 166 17.21 -9.75 19.11
N ARG A 167 18.18 -10.68 19.03
CA ARG A 167 19.40 -10.67 19.85
C ARG A 167 20.53 -9.79 19.31
N LEU A 168 20.44 -9.29 18.08
CA LEU A 168 21.54 -8.51 17.45
C LEU A 168 21.22 -7.01 17.23
N SER A 169 19.94 -6.62 17.10
CA SER A 169 19.51 -5.21 17.13
C SER A 169 17.98 -5.13 17.20
N ARG A 170 17.44 -4.31 18.11
CA ARG A 170 16.00 -4.29 18.43
C ARG A 170 15.14 -3.50 17.42
N ASP A 171 15.71 -2.57 16.65
CA ASP A 171 14.93 -1.52 15.97
C ASP A 171 15.39 -1.17 14.53
N ALA A 172 15.71 -2.15 13.67
CA ALA A 172 16.46 -1.84 12.45
C ALA A 172 16.08 -2.69 11.23
N PHE A 173 15.03 -2.35 10.44
CA PHE A 173 14.62 -3.05 9.21
C PHE A 173 15.53 -2.78 7.99
N TRP A 174 15.73 -3.72 7.07
CA TRP A 174 16.72 -3.55 5.98
C TRP A 174 16.17 -2.65 4.86
N GLY A 175 17.02 -1.74 4.38
CA GLY A 175 16.78 -0.74 3.33
C GLY A 175 15.74 -1.10 2.28
N THR A 176 14.62 -0.39 2.35
CA THR A 176 13.60 -0.33 1.32
C THR A 176 13.22 1.12 1.05
N THR A 177 12.80 1.41 -0.18
CA THR A 177 12.17 2.69 -0.56
C THR A 177 10.97 3.02 0.35
N PRO A 178 10.59 4.30 0.55
CA PRO A 178 9.56 4.68 1.53
C PRO A 178 8.24 3.88 1.43
N HIS A 179 7.82 3.60 0.20
CA HIS A 179 6.61 2.83 -0.14
C HIS A 179 6.65 1.36 0.33
N ASN A 180 7.84 0.86 0.69
CA ASN A 180 8.08 -0.52 1.12
C ASN A 180 8.31 -0.63 2.64
N SER A 181 8.21 0.47 3.40
CA SER A 181 8.19 0.41 4.87
C SER A 181 6.93 -0.31 5.37
N ARG A 182 7.07 -1.05 6.47
CA ARG A 182 5.95 -1.75 7.15
C ARG A 182 4.82 -0.78 7.49
N ALA A 183 5.14 0.40 8.03
CA ALA A 183 4.17 1.43 8.38
C ALA A 183 3.44 1.99 7.15
N MET A 184 4.17 2.36 6.10
CA MET A 184 3.59 2.90 4.88
C MET A 184 2.71 1.89 4.16
N ARG A 185 3.10 0.60 4.14
CA ARG A 185 2.27 -0.47 3.57
C ARG A 185 0.97 -0.66 4.32
N GLU A 186 1.01 -0.67 5.66
CA GLU A 186 -0.20 -0.79 6.47
C GLU A 186 -1.08 0.47 6.36
N PHE A 187 -0.49 1.67 6.36
CA PHE A 187 -1.19 2.93 6.14
C PHE A 187 -1.93 2.94 4.79
N THR A 188 -1.25 2.58 3.70
CA THR A 188 -1.86 2.49 2.37
C THR A 188 -2.97 1.44 2.32
N LEU A 189 -2.75 0.26 2.90
CA LEU A 189 -3.77 -0.78 2.97
C LEU A 189 -4.99 -0.27 3.72
N LEU A 190 -4.83 0.24 4.93
CA LEU A 190 -5.93 0.76 5.75
C LEU A 190 -6.69 1.89 5.03
N ARG A 191 -6.02 2.79 4.29
CA ARG A 191 -6.70 3.83 3.51
C ARG A 191 -7.62 3.22 2.45
N GLN A 192 -7.13 2.22 1.71
CA GLN A 192 -7.95 1.49 0.75
C GLN A 192 -9.14 0.79 1.41
N LEU A 193 -8.92 0.14 2.55
CA LEU A 193 -9.98 -0.56 3.27
C LEU A 193 -11.05 0.41 3.80
N ARG A 194 -10.63 1.59 4.28
CA ARG A 194 -11.53 2.67 4.71
C ARG A 194 -12.32 3.26 3.55
N ALA A 195 -11.72 3.42 2.38
CA ALA A 195 -12.43 3.85 1.17
C ALA A 195 -13.48 2.83 0.68
N TRP A 196 -13.38 1.57 1.11
CA TRP A 196 -14.42 0.55 0.93
C TRP A 196 -15.35 0.40 2.14
N GLU A 197 -15.30 1.36 3.07
CA GLU A 197 -16.11 1.42 4.29
C GLU A 197 -16.00 0.17 5.17
N LEU A 198 -14.88 -0.57 5.06
CA LEU A 198 -14.65 -1.78 5.83
C LEU A 198 -14.43 -1.46 7.31
N PRO A 199 -14.78 -2.38 8.22
CA PRO A 199 -14.74 -2.15 9.66
C PRO A 199 -13.31 -2.26 10.22
N VAL A 200 -12.47 -1.31 9.81
CA VAL A 200 -11.05 -1.20 10.19
C VAL A 200 -10.78 0.21 10.71
N PRO A 201 -9.73 0.43 11.52
CA PRO A 201 -9.40 1.76 12.03
C PRO A 201 -8.98 2.70 10.90
N ARG A 202 -9.26 4.00 11.06
CA ARG A 202 -8.75 5.01 10.14
C ARG A 202 -7.23 5.15 10.34
N PRO A 203 -6.41 5.04 9.29
CA PRO A 203 -4.99 5.35 9.40
C PRO A 203 -4.81 6.87 9.42
N ALA A 204 -4.04 7.39 10.37
CA ALA A 204 -3.87 8.83 10.57
C ALA A 204 -2.47 9.29 10.11
N ALA A 205 -1.43 8.51 10.41
CA ALA A 205 -0.08 8.79 9.94
C ALA A 205 0.81 7.54 9.88
N ALA A 206 1.87 7.60 9.08
CA ALA A 206 2.94 6.62 9.02
C ALA A 206 4.29 7.34 8.93
N HIS A 207 5.31 6.75 9.56
CA HIS A 207 6.64 7.31 9.60
C HIS A 207 7.69 6.23 9.40
N GLN A 208 8.74 6.59 8.68
CA GLN A 208 9.96 5.83 8.54
C GLN A 208 11.14 6.74 8.90
N HIS A 209 12.01 6.25 9.78
CA HIS A 209 13.29 6.87 10.08
C HIS A 209 14.42 5.94 9.61
N ARG A 210 15.17 6.36 8.60
CA ARG A 210 16.31 5.65 8.04
C ARG A 210 17.57 5.93 8.88
N SER A 211 18.39 4.92 9.09
CA SER A 211 19.68 5.03 9.79
C SER A 211 20.65 4.03 9.17
N GLY A 212 21.49 4.52 8.25
CA GLY A 212 22.39 3.68 7.46
C GLY A 212 21.61 2.67 6.60
N LEU A 213 21.95 1.38 6.70
CA LEU A 213 21.24 0.29 6.01
C LEU A 213 19.91 -0.11 6.68
N PHE A 214 19.56 0.55 7.78
CA PHE A 214 18.43 0.18 8.61
C PHE A 214 17.33 1.24 8.63
N TYR A 215 16.11 0.87 9.05
CA TYR A 215 15.05 1.82 9.35
C TYR A 215 14.22 1.43 10.57
N ARG A 216 13.64 2.44 11.22
CA ARG A 216 12.54 2.34 12.20
C ARG A 216 11.25 2.79 11.55
N ALA A 217 10.13 2.25 12.02
CA ALA A 217 8.83 2.59 11.47
C ALA A 217 7.78 2.70 12.57
N ASP A 218 6.89 3.65 12.39
CA ASP A 218 5.84 4.00 13.34
C ASP A 218 4.54 4.24 12.58
N ILE A 219 3.42 3.83 13.17
CA ILE A 219 2.10 4.07 12.61
C ILE A 219 1.20 4.71 13.66
N VAL A 220 0.38 5.66 13.22
CA VAL A 220 -0.69 6.28 14.00
C VAL A 220 -2.01 5.91 13.35
N VAL A 221 -2.89 5.30 14.12
CA VAL A 221 -4.27 4.97 13.70
C VAL A 221 -5.26 5.61 14.66
N GLU A 222 -6.44 5.94 14.18
CA GLU A 222 -7.50 6.50 15.01
C GLU A 222 -7.96 5.48 16.07
N TRP A 223 -8.14 5.97 17.30
CA TRP A 223 -8.74 5.20 18.37
C TRP A 223 -10.23 5.04 18.11
N ILE A 224 -10.76 3.82 18.26
CA ILE A 224 -12.19 3.56 18.10
C ILE A 224 -12.84 3.59 19.49
N PRO A 225 -13.62 4.63 19.84
CA PRO A 225 -14.17 4.80 21.19
C PRO A 225 -15.09 3.65 21.59
N GLY A 226 -15.10 3.30 22.89
CA GLY A 226 -15.99 2.28 23.43
C GLY A 226 -15.72 0.86 22.95
N THR A 227 -14.61 0.61 22.24
CA THR A 227 -14.23 -0.74 21.82
C THR A 227 -13.49 -1.52 22.90
N ARG A 228 -13.73 -2.83 22.91
CA ARG A 228 -13.00 -3.78 23.73
C ARG A 228 -12.63 -4.99 22.87
N ASN A 229 -11.45 -5.55 23.10
CA ASN A 229 -11.08 -6.75 22.36
C ASN A 229 -11.89 -7.97 22.84
N VAL A 230 -12.11 -8.91 21.94
CA VAL A 230 -12.96 -10.08 22.19
C VAL A 230 -12.44 -10.92 23.36
N VAL A 231 -11.12 -11.00 23.56
CA VAL A 231 -10.52 -11.70 24.71
C VAL A 231 -10.94 -11.04 26.03
N GLN A 232 -10.82 -9.72 26.14
CA GLN A 232 -11.22 -8.96 27.34
C GLN A 232 -12.71 -9.11 27.65
N LEU A 233 -13.56 -9.18 26.62
CA LEU A 233 -14.99 -9.42 26.80
C LEU A 233 -15.24 -10.84 27.30
N LEU A 234 -14.63 -11.84 26.67
CA LEU A 234 -14.79 -13.25 27.02
C LEU A 234 -14.17 -13.64 28.37
N THR A 235 -13.22 -12.88 28.91
CA THR A 235 -12.76 -13.04 30.29
C THR A 235 -13.78 -12.51 31.31
N GLN A 236 -14.76 -11.70 30.88
CA GLN A 236 -15.74 -11.06 31.78
C GLN A 236 -17.17 -11.55 31.60
N ARG A 237 -17.58 -11.90 30.38
CA ARG A 237 -18.92 -12.39 30.06
C ARG A 237 -18.91 -13.23 28.79
N ALA A 238 -19.95 -14.04 28.60
CA ALA A 238 -20.24 -14.64 27.29
C ALA A 238 -20.61 -13.54 26.28
N LEU A 239 -20.24 -13.75 25.01
CA LEU A 239 -20.74 -12.95 23.91
C LEU A 239 -22.13 -13.44 23.49
N LEU A 240 -22.97 -12.52 23.04
CA LEU A 240 -24.27 -12.83 22.46
C LEU A 240 -24.09 -13.43 21.06
N GLN A 241 -25.07 -14.24 20.62
CA GLN A 241 -25.09 -14.79 19.27
C GLN A 241 -24.95 -13.70 18.18
N GLN A 242 -25.59 -12.55 18.39
CA GLN A 242 -25.54 -11.42 17.46
C GLN A 242 -24.15 -10.79 17.37
N GLU A 243 -23.39 -10.77 18.47
CA GLU A 243 -22.01 -10.27 18.50
C GLU A 243 -21.07 -11.19 17.72
N TYR A 244 -21.21 -12.52 17.89
CA TYR A 244 -20.48 -13.49 17.07
C TYR A 244 -20.83 -13.34 15.58
N ALA A 245 -22.11 -13.19 15.25
CA ALA A 245 -22.54 -12.97 13.88
C ALA A 245 -21.95 -11.67 13.30
N ALA A 246 -21.88 -10.60 14.09
CA ALA A 246 -21.24 -9.34 13.68
C ALA A 246 -19.75 -9.52 13.38
N LEU A 247 -19.01 -10.27 14.21
CA LEU A 247 -17.61 -10.63 13.96
C LEU A 247 -17.47 -11.40 12.64
N GLY A 248 -18.33 -12.40 12.42
CA GLY A 248 -18.39 -13.18 11.18
C GLY A 248 -18.59 -12.30 9.95
N ARG A 249 -19.59 -11.42 9.97
CA ARG A 249 -19.87 -10.46 8.88
C ARG A 249 -18.69 -9.51 8.63
N ALA A 250 -18.06 -8.99 9.69
CA ALA A 250 -16.89 -8.12 9.54
C ALA A 250 -15.72 -8.82 8.82
N ILE A 251 -15.45 -10.07 9.17
CA ILE A 251 -14.43 -10.90 8.49
C ILE A 251 -14.85 -11.20 7.05
N ARG A 252 -16.13 -11.51 6.81
CA ARG A 252 -16.67 -11.77 5.47
C ARG A 252 -16.47 -10.58 4.54
N ARG A 253 -16.81 -9.36 5.00
CA ARG A 253 -16.62 -8.11 4.24
C ARG A 253 -15.17 -7.89 3.81
N LEU A 254 -14.20 -8.23 4.68
CA LEU A 254 -12.78 -8.21 4.31
C LEU A 254 -12.44 -9.26 3.25
N HIS A 255 -12.89 -10.50 3.44
CA HIS A 255 -12.58 -11.63 2.55
C HIS A 255 -13.18 -11.48 1.14
N GLU A 256 -14.34 -10.85 1.00
CA GLU A 256 -14.94 -10.56 -0.32
C GLU A 256 -14.16 -9.53 -1.12
N ARG A 257 -13.46 -8.62 -0.43
CA ARG A 257 -12.51 -7.69 -1.03
C ARG A 257 -11.09 -8.27 -1.12
N GLU A 258 -10.98 -9.60 -1.01
CA GLU A 258 -9.72 -10.35 -1.10
C GLU A 258 -8.65 -9.93 -0.08
N VAL A 259 -9.08 -9.36 1.05
CA VAL A 259 -8.17 -8.89 2.09
C VAL A 259 -7.71 -10.07 2.94
N PHE A 260 -6.43 -10.42 2.81
CA PHE A 260 -5.77 -11.41 3.63
C PHE A 260 -5.22 -10.77 4.92
N HIS A 261 -5.70 -11.26 6.06
CA HIS A 261 -5.17 -10.92 7.36
C HIS A 261 -4.07 -11.91 7.78
N SER A 262 -2.86 -11.42 8.09
CA SER A 262 -1.69 -12.29 8.33
C SER A 262 -1.75 -13.00 9.69
N ASP A 263 -2.39 -12.37 10.67
CA ASP A 263 -2.51 -12.90 12.03
C ASP A 263 -3.93 -12.71 12.60
N LEU A 264 -4.95 -13.19 11.89
CA LEU A 264 -6.33 -13.11 12.38
C LEU A 264 -6.51 -13.97 13.64
N ASN A 265 -6.78 -13.32 14.77
CA ASN A 265 -6.95 -13.95 16.08
C ASN A 265 -7.92 -13.11 16.94
N CYS A 266 -8.42 -13.68 18.04
CA CYS A 266 -9.40 -13.03 18.91
C CYS A 266 -8.90 -11.77 19.65
N HIS A 267 -7.60 -11.49 19.72
CA HIS A 267 -7.09 -10.20 20.23
C HIS A 267 -7.22 -9.07 19.20
N ASN A 268 -7.24 -9.44 17.91
CA ASN A 268 -7.33 -8.52 16.77
C ASN A 268 -8.78 -8.26 16.32
N LEU A 269 -9.76 -8.73 17.11
CA LEU A 269 -11.17 -8.49 16.93
C LEU A 269 -11.68 -7.63 18.09
N LEU A 270 -12.37 -6.54 17.77
CA LEU A 270 -12.99 -5.66 18.75
C LEU A 270 -14.50 -5.59 18.54
N LEU A 271 -15.22 -5.33 19.62
CA LEU A 271 -16.64 -4.95 19.60
C LEU A 271 -16.79 -3.60 20.31
N ASP A 272 -17.55 -2.69 19.72
CA ASP A 272 -17.94 -1.44 20.39
C ASP A 272 -19.24 -1.59 21.19
N GLY A 273 -19.65 -0.50 21.86
CA GLY A 273 -20.84 -0.46 22.70
C GLY A 273 -22.16 -0.67 21.95
N THR A 274 -22.16 -0.61 20.62
CA THR A 274 -23.33 -0.89 19.77
C THR A 274 -23.38 -2.33 19.27
N GLY A 275 -22.34 -3.12 19.55
CA GLY A 275 -22.19 -4.49 19.03
C GLY A 275 -21.60 -4.54 17.62
N GLN A 276 -21.13 -3.40 17.08
CA GLN A 276 -20.42 -3.41 15.81
C GLN A 276 -19.01 -3.99 15.99
N ALA A 277 -18.66 -4.88 15.07
CA ALA A 277 -17.38 -5.56 15.02
C ALA A 277 -16.34 -4.77 14.22
N TRP A 278 -15.10 -4.79 14.72
CA TRP A 278 -13.94 -4.17 14.09
C TRP A 278 -12.77 -5.14 14.03
N VAL A 279 -11.99 -5.07 12.96
CA VAL A 279 -10.74 -5.83 12.79
C VAL A 279 -9.57 -4.86 12.87
N VAL A 280 -8.52 -5.24 13.59
CA VAL A 280 -7.33 -4.40 13.82
C VAL A 280 -6.04 -5.20 13.60
N ASP A 281 -4.89 -4.50 13.63
CA ASP A 281 -3.55 -5.05 13.39
C ASP A 281 -3.36 -5.62 11.97
N PHE A 282 -3.38 -4.72 10.99
CA PHE A 282 -3.19 -5.06 9.57
C PHE A 282 -1.73 -5.21 9.17
N ASP A 283 -0.88 -5.50 10.15
CA ASP A 283 0.52 -5.70 9.87
C ASP A 283 0.74 -6.92 8.96
N LYS A 284 1.60 -6.75 7.95
CA LYS A 284 1.90 -7.76 6.92
C LYS A 284 0.66 -8.32 6.21
N CYS A 285 -0.45 -7.62 6.28
CA CYS A 285 -1.67 -7.94 5.54
C CYS A 285 -1.57 -7.41 4.10
N GLY A 286 -2.54 -7.77 3.26
CA GLY A 286 -2.60 -7.35 1.87
C GLY A 286 -3.68 -8.09 1.10
N PHE A 287 -3.65 -8.00 -0.22
CA PHE A 287 -4.64 -8.66 -1.09
C PHE A 287 -4.15 -10.03 -1.54
N ARG A 288 -5.05 -11.02 -1.56
CA ARG A 288 -4.79 -12.36 -2.10
C ARG A 288 -6.02 -12.86 -2.84
N PRO A 289 -5.90 -13.32 -4.10
CA PRO A 289 -7.00 -13.88 -4.84
C PRO A 289 -7.75 -14.94 -4.03
N ALA A 290 -9.07 -14.97 -4.12
CA ALA A 290 -9.88 -15.87 -3.31
C ALA A 290 -9.44 -17.35 -3.43
N GLY A 291 -9.43 -18.07 -2.31
CA GLY A 291 -9.04 -19.47 -2.30
C GLY A 291 -9.08 -20.12 -0.92
N ARG A 292 -8.12 -21.02 -0.64
CA ARG A 292 -8.08 -21.76 0.64
C ARG A 292 -7.64 -20.90 1.83
N TRP A 293 -7.10 -19.70 1.59
CA TRP A 293 -6.57 -18.85 2.65
C TRP A 293 -7.66 -18.23 3.51
N GLN A 294 -8.88 -18.00 2.99
CA GLN A 294 -10.01 -17.53 3.79
C GLN A 294 -10.35 -18.53 4.88
N GLN A 295 -10.46 -19.80 4.50
CA GLN A 295 -10.69 -20.89 5.45
C GLN A 295 -9.51 -21.00 6.44
N GLY A 296 -8.28 -20.89 5.97
CA GLY A 296 -7.10 -20.86 6.84
C GLY A 296 -7.08 -19.69 7.84
N ASN A 297 -7.66 -18.53 7.50
CA ASN A 297 -7.86 -17.41 8.42
C ASN A 297 -8.88 -17.75 9.51
N LEU A 298 -10.03 -18.32 9.13
CA LEU A 298 -11.06 -18.77 10.08
C LEU A 298 -10.54 -19.86 11.01
N GLU A 299 -9.79 -20.84 10.50
CA GLU A 299 -9.17 -21.88 11.31
C GLU A 299 -8.12 -21.33 12.28
N ARG A 300 -7.33 -20.33 11.85
CA ARG A 300 -6.39 -19.63 12.74
C ARG A 300 -7.13 -18.92 13.87
N LEU A 301 -8.22 -18.24 13.54
CA LEU A 301 -9.06 -17.57 14.52
C LEU A 301 -9.65 -18.57 15.53
N LEU A 302 -10.22 -19.68 15.07
CA LEU A 302 -10.73 -20.74 15.95
C LEU A 302 -9.65 -21.31 16.88
N ARG A 303 -8.45 -21.58 16.35
CA ARG A 303 -7.30 -22.01 17.18
C ARG A 303 -6.94 -20.96 18.24
N SER A 304 -7.10 -19.67 17.95
CA SER A 304 -6.85 -18.62 18.93
C SER A 304 -7.87 -18.61 20.06
N PHE A 305 -9.16 -18.82 19.78
CA PHE A 305 -10.19 -18.97 20.81
C PHE A 305 -9.89 -20.16 21.73
N ARG A 306 -9.63 -21.33 21.15
CA ARG A 306 -9.27 -22.54 21.91
C ARG A 306 -8.01 -22.35 22.76
N LYS A 307 -7.00 -21.63 22.23
CA LYS A 307 -5.76 -21.32 22.94
C LYS A 307 -5.98 -20.37 24.11
N GLU A 308 -6.84 -19.36 23.97
CA GLU A 308 -7.14 -18.45 25.08
C GLU A 308 -8.05 -19.11 26.12
N ALA A 309 -8.97 -19.99 25.70
CA ALA A 309 -9.77 -20.82 26.60
C ALA A 309 -8.92 -21.74 27.49
N SER A 310 -7.78 -22.25 26.99
CA SER A 310 -6.88 -23.09 27.78
C SER A 310 -5.92 -22.32 28.69
N LYS A 311 -5.69 -21.03 28.42
CA LYS A 311 -4.77 -20.17 29.20
C LYS A 311 -5.46 -19.43 30.33
N ASN A 312 -6.70 -19.01 30.12
CA ASN A 312 -7.41 -18.15 31.06
C ASN A 312 -8.31 -19.02 31.94
N ALA A 313 -8.21 -18.87 33.26
CA ALA A 313 -9.04 -19.63 34.21
C ALA A 313 -10.54 -19.33 34.03
N VAL A 314 -10.86 -18.10 33.62
CA VAL A 314 -12.23 -17.67 33.27
C VAL A 314 -12.21 -17.19 31.83
N PHE A 315 -12.90 -17.94 30.98
CA PHE A 315 -13.08 -17.61 29.57
C PHE A 315 -14.42 -18.17 29.08
N HIS A 316 -15.38 -17.30 28.81
CA HIS A 316 -16.78 -17.63 28.57
C HIS A 316 -17.07 -18.05 27.12
N TRP A 317 -16.08 -18.59 26.41
CA TRP A 317 -16.23 -19.11 25.05
C TRP A 317 -16.43 -20.61 25.06
N GLN A 318 -17.33 -21.11 24.23
CA GLN A 318 -17.57 -22.54 24.03
C GLN A 318 -17.43 -22.90 22.55
N GLU A 319 -17.09 -24.16 22.26
CA GLU A 319 -16.93 -24.63 20.88
C GLU A 319 -18.22 -24.44 20.05
N ALA A 320 -19.39 -24.54 20.68
CA ALA A 320 -20.69 -24.32 20.03
C ALA A 320 -20.87 -22.87 19.53
N ASP A 321 -20.26 -21.88 20.19
CA ASP A 321 -20.35 -20.46 19.83
C ASP A 321 -19.76 -20.19 18.44
N TRP A 322 -18.81 -21.02 18.01
CA TRP A 322 -18.19 -20.92 16.69
C TRP A 322 -19.23 -20.96 15.56
N THR A 323 -20.31 -21.72 15.75
CA THR A 323 -21.42 -21.82 14.79
C THR A 323 -22.08 -20.45 14.55
N HIS A 324 -22.20 -19.61 15.58
CA HIS A 324 -22.79 -18.27 15.45
C HIS A 324 -21.90 -17.33 14.64
N LEU A 325 -20.57 -17.44 14.78
CA LEU A 325 -19.63 -16.68 13.96
C LEU A 325 -19.67 -17.14 12.51
N LEU A 326 -19.69 -18.45 12.28
CA LEU A 326 -19.81 -19.01 10.93
C LEU A 326 -21.16 -18.64 10.27
N ALA A 327 -22.24 -18.60 11.03
CA ALA A 327 -23.54 -18.14 10.54
C ALA A 327 -23.45 -16.70 10.02
N GLY A 328 -22.89 -15.78 10.82
CA GLY A 328 -22.66 -14.40 10.36
C GLY A 328 -21.67 -14.28 9.20
N TYR A 329 -20.67 -15.16 9.11
CA TYR A 329 -19.76 -15.19 7.97
C TYR A 329 -20.42 -15.69 6.67
N ALA A 330 -21.44 -16.55 6.78
CA ALA A 330 -22.18 -17.09 5.65
C ALA A 330 -23.27 -16.14 5.12
N GLU A 331 -23.69 -15.15 5.93
CA GLU A 331 -24.59 -14.09 5.49
C GLU A 331 -23.91 -13.24 4.41
N ALA A 332 -24.62 -13.01 3.29
CA ALA A 332 -24.17 -12.03 2.30
C ALA A 332 -24.14 -10.64 2.95
N PRO A 333 -23.06 -9.86 2.81
CA PRO A 333 -23.08 -8.49 3.29
C PRO A 333 -24.15 -7.71 2.54
N ALA A 334 -24.95 -6.96 3.31
CA ALA A 334 -25.96 -6.04 2.79
C ALA A 334 -25.36 -4.93 1.94
#